data_AF-A0A0N9EIZ3-F1
#
_entry.id   AF-A0A0N9EIZ3-F1
#
_cell.length_a   1.000
_cell.length_b   1.000
_cell.length_c   1.000
_cell.angle_alpha   90.00
_cell.angle_beta   90.00
_cell.angle_gamma   90.00
#
_symmetry.space_group_name_H-M   'P 1'
#
loop_
_entity.id
_entity.type
_entity.pdbx_description
1 polymer ?
#
loop_
_entity_poly.entity_id
_entity_poly.type
_entity_poly.pdbx_seq_one_letter_code
_entity_poly.pdbx_strand_id
1 'polypeptide(L)'
;MKKHILSLTLGSLLVSTLSAEDDGFYMSAGYQIGEASQVVKNTKGVQQLSDNYENLSKLLTRYSTLNNLIKLSADPSAINAARENLGASAKNLIGDTKNSPAYQAVLLAINAAVGFWNVLGYATQCGGNANGQKSTSSTTIFNNEPGYRSASITCSYNNLSIGYFAVMSIENMKKINKAYQILQTALEKGLPALKENNGTVNVTYTYTCSGKGNDNCSPKVTG
;
A
#
# COMPACT_ATOMS: atom_id res chain seq x y z
N MET A 1 0.85 19.66 34.62
CA MET A 1 0.49 19.25 33.24
C MET A 1 0.86 20.36 32.26
N LYS A 2 2.01 20.26 31.61
CA LYS A 2 2.38 21.07 30.44
C LYS A 2 3.20 20.17 29.50
N LYS A 3 2.77 20.14 28.24
CA LYS A 3 3.27 19.29 27.16
C LYS A 3 4.53 19.93 26.56
N HIS A 4 5.60 19.17 26.39
CA HIS A 4 6.73 19.56 25.56
C HIS A 4 6.64 18.82 24.23
N ILE A 5 6.34 19.56 23.17
CA ILE A 5 6.40 19.14 21.78
C ILE A 5 7.82 19.50 21.32
N LEU A 6 8.68 18.50 21.08
CA LEU A 6 9.96 18.71 20.42
C LEU A 6 9.72 18.83 18.91
N SER A 7 9.91 20.04 18.38
CA SER A 7 10.02 20.30 16.95
C SER A 7 11.48 20.19 16.53
N LEU A 8 11.79 19.27 15.62
CA LEU A 8 13.04 19.26 14.87
C LEU A 8 12.99 20.38 13.82
N THR A 9 13.93 21.32 13.86
CA THR A 9 14.22 22.19 12.72
C THR A 9 15.70 22.10 12.39
N LEU A 10 15.94 21.51 11.22
CA LEU A 10 17.19 21.42 10.49
C LEU A 10 17.44 22.78 9.80
N GLY A 11 18.65 23.34 9.92
CA GLY A 11 19.11 24.37 9.00
C GLY A 11 19.95 25.47 9.63
N SER A 12 21.26 25.43 9.40
CA SER A 12 22.04 26.51 8.76
C SER A 12 23.54 26.22 8.89
N LEU A 13 24.10 25.58 7.87
CA LEU A 13 25.45 25.90 7.42
C LEU A 13 25.28 27.02 6.40
N LEU A 14 25.98 28.15 6.58
CA LEU A 14 26.80 28.79 5.54
C LEU A 14 27.57 29.98 6.12
N VAL A 15 28.75 30.14 5.54
CA VAL A 15 29.92 30.92 5.91
C VAL A 15 29.75 32.41 5.58
N SER A 16 30.40 33.30 6.35
CA SER A 16 30.97 34.54 5.80
C SER A 16 32.20 34.95 6.58
N THR A 17 33.28 35.11 5.81
CA THR A 17 34.61 35.60 6.10
C THR A 17 34.61 37.06 6.56
N LEU A 18 35.48 37.41 7.52
CA LEU A 18 36.02 38.77 7.62
C LEU A 18 37.54 38.69 7.58
N SER A 19 38.11 39.31 6.55
CA SER A 19 39.53 39.52 6.34
C SER A 19 40.09 40.50 7.37
N ALA A 20 41.29 40.21 7.87
CA ALA A 20 42.25 41.20 8.33
C ALA A 20 43.67 40.62 8.12
N GLU A 21 44.27 40.99 6.98
CA GLU A 21 45.68 41.42 6.87
C GLU A 21 45.99 42.39 8.03
N ASP A 22 47.18 42.55 8.61
CA ASP A 22 48.51 41.95 8.49
C ASP A 22 49.28 42.42 9.73
N ASP A 23 50.32 41.68 10.10
CA ASP A 23 51.42 41.99 11.02
C ASP A 23 51.19 42.24 12.52
N GLY A 24 51.78 41.35 13.33
CA GLY A 24 52.27 41.74 14.66
C GLY A 24 52.33 40.68 15.77
N PHE A 25 53.24 39.72 15.64
CA PHE A 25 54.08 39.25 16.76
C PHE A 25 53.43 38.48 17.93
N TYR A 26 53.53 37.14 17.85
CA TYR A 26 53.66 36.15 18.92
C TYR A 26 53.33 36.58 20.38
N MET A 27 52.13 36.25 20.86
CA MET A 27 51.92 35.89 22.26
C MET A 27 50.62 35.07 22.42
N SER A 28 50.74 33.89 23.05
CA SER A 28 49.66 33.02 23.59
C SER A 28 48.98 31.96 22.71
N ALA A 29 49.56 31.55 21.56
CA ALA A 29 49.01 30.39 20.83
C ALA A 29 49.27 29.01 21.52
N GLY A 30 50.14 28.92 22.54
CA GLY A 30 50.44 27.65 23.21
C GLY A 30 49.44 27.21 24.29
N TYR A 31 48.83 28.17 25.01
CA TYR A 31 47.92 27.88 26.12
C TYR A 31 46.47 27.66 25.64
N GLN A 32 46.00 28.46 24.68
CA GLN A 32 44.65 28.30 24.10
C GLN A 32 44.53 27.06 23.20
N ILE A 33 45.60 26.63 22.50
CA ILE A 33 45.59 25.39 21.71
C ILE A 33 45.72 24.15 22.62
N GLY A 34 46.42 24.27 23.74
CA GLY A 34 46.48 23.24 24.78
C GLY A 34 45.12 22.96 25.41
N GLU A 35 44.40 24.01 25.85
CA GLU A 35 43.04 23.86 26.38
C GLU A 35 42.04 23.45 25.29
N ALA A 36 42.06 24.03 24.08
CA ALA A 36 41.11 23.63 23.04
C ALA A 36 41.33 22.19 22.53
N SER A 37 42.59 21.73 22.37
CA SER A 37 42.91 20.34 22.01
C SER A 37 42.58 19.36 23.14
N GLN A 38 42.81 19.77 24.41
CA GLN A 38 42.42 18.99 25.58
C GLN A 38 40.89 18.94 25.75
N VAL A 39 40.17 20.03 25.50
CA VAL A 39 38.69 20.09 25.52
C VAL A 39 38.10 19.27 24.36
N VAL A 40 38.74 19.23 23.18
CA VAL A 40 38.33 18.37 22.04
C VAL A 40 38.64 16.87 22.29
N LYS A 41 39.76 16.54 22.94
CA LYS A 41 40.06 15.15 23.37
C LYS A 41 39.17 14.72 24.54
N ASN A 42 38.94 15.61 25.51
CA ASN A 42 38.04 15.37 26.64
C ASN A 42 36.58 15.27 26.17
N THR A 43 36.13 16.02 25.17
CA THR A 43 34.78 15.84 24.60
C THR A 43 34.65 14.54 23.81
N LYS A 44 35.69 14.06 23.10
CA LYS A 44 35.66 12.70 22.51
C LYS A 44 35.63 11.60 23.58
N GLY A 45 36.39 11.73 24.66
CA GLY A 45 36.36 10.78 25.79
C GLY A 45 35.04 10.83 26.57
N VAL A 46 34.48 12.02 26.79
CA VAL A 46 33.16 12.24 27.42
C VAL A 46 32.03 11.76 26.51
N GLN A 47 32.14 11.94 25.19
CA GLN A 47 31.19 11.38 24.22
C GLN A 47 31.25 9.85 24.24
N GLN A 48 32.43 9.25 24.18
CA GLN A 48 32.59 7.78 24.30
C GLN A 48 32.05 7.26 25.64
N LEU A 49 32.28 7.97 26.74
CA LEU A 49 31.72 7.63 28.04
C LEU A 49 30.19 7.72 28.03
N SER A 50 29.64 8.79 27.46
CA SER A 50 28.19 8.99 27.29
C SER A 50 27.58 7.86 26.46
N ASP A 51 28.17 7.53 25.32
CA ASP A 51 27.72 6.45 24.43
C ASP A 51 27.80 5.09 25.16
N ASN A 52 28.85 4.87 25.96
CA ASN A 52 28.98 3.67 26.78
C ASN A 52 27.91 3.58 27.88
N TYR A 53 27.58 4.70 28.53
CA TYR A 53 26.47 4.76 29.51
C TYR A 53 25.11 4.52 28.85
N GLU A 54 24.87 5.06 27.65
CA GLU A 54 23.65 4.81 26.89
C GLU A 54 23.54 3.33 26.51
N ASN A 55 24.64 2.73 26.04
CA ASN A 55 24.69 1.31 25.69
C ASN A 55 24.47 0.41 26.92
N LEU A 56 25.08 0.74 28.06
CA LEU A 56 24.87 0.03 29.31
C LEU A 56 23.41 0.14 29.77
N SER A 57 22.80 1.32 29.68
CA SER A 57 21.39 1.55 30.01
C SER A 57 20.45 0.70 29.14
N LYS A 58 20.70 0.65 27.83
CA LYS A 58 19.97 -0.23 26.90
C LYS A 58 20.15 -1.71 27.25
N LEU A 59 21.36 -2.13 27.59
CA LEU A 59 21.64 -3.52 27.99
C LEU A 59 20.92 -3.91 29.27
N LEU A 60 20.97 -3.06 30.30
CA LEU A 60 20.28 -3.28 31.57
C LEU A 60 18.75 -3.36 31.37
N THR A 61 18.20 -2.51 30.50
CA THR A 61 16.77 -2.55 30.13
C THR A 61 16.39 -3.86 29.44
N ARG A 62 17.22 -4.33 28.49
CA ARG A 62 17.02 -5.62 27.81
C ARG A 62 17.12 -6.79 28.78
N TYR A 63 18.10 -6.77 29.68
CA TYR A 63 18.26 -7.81 30.70
C TYR A 63 17.06 -7.87 31.64
N SER A 64 16.58 -6.72 32.12
CA SER A 64 15.37 -6.62 32.94
C SER A 64 14.15 -7.21 32.22
N THR A 65 13.97 -6.87 30.94
CA THR A 65 12.89 -7.42 30.10
C THR A 65 13.01 -8.94 29.96
N LEU A 66 14.20 -9.46 29.68
CA LEU A 66 14.44 -10.89 29.54
C LEU A 66 14.19 -11.65 30.84
N ASN A 67 14.63 -11.11 31.98
CA ASN A 67 14.38 -11.71 33.28
C ASN A 67 12.88 -11.80 33.59
N ASN A 68 12.11 -10.76 33.22
CA ASN A 68 10.65 -10.79 33.33
C ASN A 68 10.02 -11.83 32.38
N LEU A 69 10.52 -11.95 31.14
CA LEU A 69 10.05 -12.97 30.19
C LEU A 69 10.30 -14.39 30.71
N ILE A 70 11.45 -14.66 31.34
CA ILE A 70 11.75 -15.97 31.95
C ILE A 70 10.75 -16.28 33.07
N LYS A 71 10.46 -15.30 33.95
CA LYS A 71 9.46 -15.45 35.01
C LYS A 71 8.06 -15.75 34.46
N LEU A 72 7.61 -14.97 33.47
CA LEU A 72 6.31 -15.17 32.84
C LEU A 72 6.22 -16.51 32.10
N SER A 73 7.31 -16.96 31.48
CA SER A 73 7.37 -18.23 30.74
C SER A 73 7.45 -19.45 31.64
N ALA A 74 7.76 -19.28 32.93
CA ALA A 74 7.74 -20.36 33.92
C ALA A 74 6.43 -20.40 34.72
N ASP A 75 5.53 -19.42 34.53
CA ASP A 75 4.24 -19.32 35.21
C ASP A 75 3.09 -19.78 34.30
N PRO A 76 2.47 -20.95 34.56
CA PRO A 76 1.35 -21.45 33.76
C PRO A 76 0.15 -20.51 33.70
N SER A 77 -0.10 -19.72 34.74
CA SER A 77 -1.24 -18.78 34.76
C SER A 77 -1.01 -17.62 33.79
N ALA A 78 0.21 -17.06 33.78
CA ALA A 78 0.62 -16.04 32.82
C ALA A 78 0.57 -16.56 31.38
N ILE A 79 1.02 -17.79 31.15
CA ILE A 79 0.94 -18.45 29.84
C ILE A 79 -0.53 -18.59 29.39
N ASN A 80 -1.42 -19.06 30.25
CA ASN A 80 -2.83 -19.24 29.90
C ASN A 80 -3.52 -17.91 29.61
N ALA A 81 -3.27 -16.87 30.40
CA ALA A 81 -3.79 -15.53 30.13
C ALA A 81 -3.29 -14.99 28.77
N ALA A 82 -2.00 -15.20 28.44
CA ALA A 82 -1.47 -14.83 27.13
C ALA A 82 -2.15 -15.61 25.99
N ARG A 83 -2.41 -16.90 26.17
CA ARG A 83 -3.13 -17.74 25.19
C ARG A 83 -4.58 -17.26 24.99
N GLU A 84 -5.28 -16.91 26.05
CA GLU A 84 -6.65 -16.37 25.98
C GLU A 84 -6.69 -15.05 25.23
N ASN A 85 -5.77 -14.13 25.53
CA ASN A 85 -5.63 -12.86 24.83
C ASN A 85 -5.32 -13.03 23.33
N LEU A 86 -4.45 -13.99 22.98
CA LEU A 86 -4.18 -14.36 21.59
C LEU A 86 -5.41 -14.95 20.91
N GLY A 87 -6.16 -15.82 21.60
CA GLY A 87 -7.42 -16.38 21.09
C GLY A 87 -8.49 -15.30 20.83
N ALA A 88 -8.63 -14.34 21.74
CA ALA A 88 -9.54 -13.20 21.56
C ALA A 88 -9.10 -12.30 20.38
N SER A 89 -7.81 -12.00 20.28
CA SER A 89 -7.26 -11.21 19.18
C SER A 89 -7.47 -11.90 17.82
N ALA A 90 -7.25 -13.21 17.75
CA ALA A 90 -7.51 -13.99 16.54
C ALA A 90 -8.99 -13.95 16.16
N LYS A 91 -9.91 -14.16 17.11
CA LYS A 91 -11.36 -14.06 16.90
C LYS A 91 -11.76 -12.69 16.36
N ASN A 92 -11.23 -11.60 16.90
CA ASN A 92 -11.52 -10.26 16.40
C ASN A 92 -10.97 -10.05 14.98
N LEU A 93 -9.75 -10.51 14.70
CA LEU A 93 -9.14 -10.37 13.38
C LEU A 93 -9.90 -11.12 12.28
N ILE A 94 -10.36 -12.34 12.55
CA ILE A 94 -10.99 -13.17 11.51
C ILE A 94 -12.52 -13.15 11.56
N GLY A 95 -13.11 -12.84 12.71
CA GLY A 95 -14.54 -12.90 12.97
C GLY A 95 -15.26 -11.56 12.89
N ASP A 96 -14.56 -10.44 13.13
CA ASP A 96 -15.15 -9.11 12.99
C ASP A 96 -14.90 -8.54 11.59
N THR A 97 -15.74 -7.58 11.21
CA THR A 97 -15.61 -6.80 9.98
C THR A 97 -15.16 -5.37 10.27
N LYS A 98 -16.00 -4.60 10.97
CA LYS A 98 -15.77 -3.16 11.25
C LYS A 98 -14.49 -2.90 12.06
N ASN A 99 -14.23 -3.73 13.08
CA ASN A 99 -13.11 -3.54 14.00
C ASN A 99 -11.87 -4.35 13.63
N SER A 100 -11.95 -5.21 12.62
CA SER A 100 -10.82 -6.03 12.17
C SER A 100 -9.95 -5.26 11.19
N PRO A 101 -8.67 -4.95 11.53
CA PRO A 101 -7.75 -4.36 10.56
C PRO A 101 -7.51 -5.27 9.34
N ALA A 102 -7.58 -6.60 9.52
CA ALA A 102 -7.40 -7.56 8.43
C ALA A 102 -8.56 -7.47 7.42
N TYR A 103 -9.80 -7.40 7.90
CA TYR A 103 -10.96 -7.19 7.04
C TYR A 103 -10.89 -5.85 6.31
N GLN A 104 -10.55 -4.76 7.02
CA GLN A 104 -10.45 -3.43 6.41
C GLN A 104 -9.36 -3.37 5.33
N ALA A 105 -8.23 -4.05 5.52
CA ALA A 105 -7.17 -4.12 4.52
C ALA A 105 -7.62 -4.86 3.24
N VAL A 106 -8.33 -5.98 3.37
CA VAL A 106 -8.89 -6.73 2.22
C VAL A 106 -9.92 -5.88 1.48
N LEU A 107 -10.85 -5.27 2.21
CA LEU A 107 -11.87 -4.40 1.64
C LEU A 107 -11.25 -3.21 0.90
N LEU A 108 -10.20 -2.60 1.46
CA LEU A 108 -9.47 -1.50 0.83
C LEU A 108 -8.82 -1.92 -0.48
N ALA A 109 -8.14 -3.07 -0.52
CA ALA A 109 -7.49 -3.56 -1.74
C ALA A 109 -8.50 -3.83 -2.86
N ILE A 110 -9.64 -4.44 -2.53
CA ILE A 110 -10.72 -4.71 -3.47
C ILE A 110 -11.34 -3.40 -3.98
N ASN A 111 -11.67 -2.47 -3.08
CA ASN A 111 -12.22 -1.16 -3.45
C ASN A 111 -11.24 -0.34 -4.30
N ALA A 112 -9.93 -0.44 -4.05
CA ALA A 112 -8.92 0.23 -4.86
C ALA A 112 -8.87 -0.33 -6.29
N ALA A 113 -8.94 -1.65 -6.46
CA ALA A 113 -8.96 -2.27 -7.79
C ALA A 113 -10.24 -1.92 -8.57
N VAL A 114 -11.40 -1.98 -7.92
CA VAL A 114 -12.68 -1.57 -8.50
C VAL A 114 -12.67 -0.07 -8.84
N GLY A 115 -12.21 0.77 -7.91
CA GLY A 115 -12.08 2.21 -8.09
C GLY A 115 -11.15 2.58 -9.24
N PHE A 116 -10.04 1.86 -9.41
CA PHE A 116 -9.13 2.05 -10.54
C PHE A 116 -9.83 1.82 -11.89
N TRP A 117 -10.61 0.74 -12.00
CA TRP A 117 -11.40 0.48 -13.21
C TRP A 117 -12.50 1.53 -13.42
N ASN A 118 -13.16 1.98 -12.35
CA ASN A 118 -14.16 3.06 -12.43
C ASN A 118 -13.59 4.37 -12.98
N VAL A 119 -12.33 4.66 -12.68
CA VAL A 119 -11.66 5.88 -13.16
C VAL A 119 -11.18 5.75 -14.61
N LEU A 120 -10.63 4.59 -15.00
CA LEU A 120 -9.96 4.43 -16.29
C LEU A 120 -10.77 3.68 -17.36
N GLY A 121 -11.83 2.98 -16.97
CA GLY A 121 -12.64 2.14 -17.86
C GLY A 121 -13.20 2.93 -19.05
N TYR A 122 -13.73 4.13 -18.82
CA TYR A 122 -14.30 4.97 -19.88
C TYR A 122 -13.29 5.41 -20.96
N ALA A 123 -12.01 5.51 -20.60
CA ALA A 123 -10.94 5.95 -21.49
C ALA A 123 -10.20 4.77 -22.16
N THR A 124 -10.47 3.55 -21.73
CA THR A 124 -9.81 2.34 -22.22
C THR A 124 -10.38 1.93 -23.57
N GLN A 125 -9.53 1.86 -24.59
CA GLN A 125 -9.95 1.46 -25.93
C GLN A 125 -10.12 -0.05 -26.02
N CYS A 126 -11.30 -0.52 -26.43
CA CYS A 126 -11.58 -1.93 -26.67
C CYS A 126 -12.31 -2.16 -28.00
N GLY A 127 -12.11 -3.32 -28.60
CA GLY A 127 -12.63 -3.61 -29.94
C GLY A 127 -12.14 -4.95 -30.50
N GLY A 128 -12.36 -5.15 -31.79
CA GLY A 128 -12.04 -6.41 -32.46
C GLY A 128 -13.17 -7.44 -32.44
N ASN A 129 -12.83 -8.60 -32.97
CA ASN A 129 -13.65 -9.81 -33.04
C ASN A 129 -13.11 -10.86 -32.06
N ALA A 130 -13.76 -12.03 -32.05
CA ALA A 130 -13.32 -13.17 -31.27
C ALA A 130 -11.87 -13.54 -31.58
N ASN A 131 -11.21 -14.21 -30.63
CA ASN A 131 -9.81 -14.63 -30.74
C ASN A 131 -8.82 -13.47 -30.94
N GLY A 132 -9.18 -12.25 -30.49
CA GLY A 132 -8.33 -11.07 -30.58
C GLY A 132 -8.08 -10.58 -32.00
N GLN A 133 -8.97 -10.90 -32.95
CA GLN A 133 -8.82 -10.49 -34.34
C GLN A 133 -9.28 -9.04 -34.56
N LYS A 134 -8.65 -8.38 -35.53
CA LYS A 134 -9.06 -7.07 -36.01
C LYS A 134 -10.46 -7.15 -36.63
N SER A 135 -11.34 -6.20 -36.31
CA SER A 135 -12.69 -6.09 -36.89
C SER A 135 -12.77 -4.94 -37.90
N THR A 136 -13.72 -5.05 -38.84
CA THR A 136 -14.03 -3.99 -39.82
C THR A 136 -15.15 -3.08 -39.33
N SER A 137 -16.21 -3.65 -38.76
CA SER A 137 -17.41 -2.92 -38.34
C SER A 137 -18.13 -3.64 -37.19
N SER A 138 -17.41 -4.01 -36.15
CA SER A 138 -17.94 -4.66 -34.95
C SER A 138 -18.15 -3.66 -33.82
N THR A 139 -19.27 -3.79 -33.13
CA THR A 139 -19.58 -3.05 -31.90
C THR A 139 -20.06 -4.02 -30.84
N THR A 140 -19.36 -4.09 -29.71
CA THR A 140 -19.71 -4.93 -28.57
C THR A 140 -19.89 -4.05 -27.35
N ILE A 141 -21.07 -4.09 -26.71
CA ILE A 141 -21.43 -3.21 -25.59
C ILE A 141 -21.54 -4.04 -24.33
N PHE A 142 -20.80 -3.69 -23.29
CA PHE A 142 -20.86 -4.31 -21.96
C PHE A 142 -21.70 -3.43 -21.03
N ASN A 143 -22.76 -4.00 -20.46
CA ASN A 143 -23.66 -3.28 -19.56
C ASN A 143 -23.18 -3.30 -18.12
N ASN A 144 -23.64 -2.33 -17.32
CA ASN A 144 -23.23 -2.11 -15.94
C ASN A 144 -21.71 -1.86 -15.82
N GLU A 145 -21.17 -1.06 -16.73
CA GLU A 145 -19.75 -0.70 -16.81
C GLU A 145 -19.58 0.83 -16.82
N PRO A 146 -18.46 1.38 -16.30
CA PRO A 146 -18.26 2.83 -16.14
C PRO A 146 -17.88 3.48 -17.47
N GLY A 147 -18.87 3.67 -18.34
CA GLY A 147 -18.71 4.32 -19.65
C GLY A 147 -18.72 5.85 -19.58
N TYR A 148 -18.26 6.50 -20.65
CA TYR A 148 -18.30 7.96 -20.74
C TYR A 148 -19.75 8.45 -20.79
N ARG A 149 -20.22 9.05 -19.68
CA ARG A 149 -21.62 9.50 -19.51
C ARG A 149 -22.65 8.39 -19.80
N SER A 150 -22.29 7.14 -19.51
CA SER A 150 -23.09 5.95 -19.81
C SER A 150 -22.87 4.88 -18.74
N ALA A 151 -23.87 4.03 -18.49
CA ALA A 151 -23.76 2.84 -17.64
C ALA A 151 -23.28 1.59 -18.43
N SER A 152 -22.69 1.80 -19.60
CA SER A 152 -22.15 0.75 -20.46
C SER A 152 -20.86 1.20 -21.13
N ILE A 153 -19.89 0.29 -21.27
CA ILE A 153 -18.68 0.48 -22.09
C ILE A 153 -18.93 -0.07 -23.49
N THR A 154 -18.68 0.76 -24.50
CA THR A 154 -18.83 0.41 -25.92
C THR A 154 -17.47 0.11 -26.53
N CYS A 155 -17.25 -1.14 -26.93
CA CYS A 155 -16.06 -1.57 -27.66
C CYS A 155 -16.33 -1.53 -29.17
N SER A 156 -15.95 -0.43 -29.81
CA SER A 156 -16.19 -0.17 -31.24
C SER A 156 -14.95 0.29 -31.99
N TYR A 157 -13.75 0.06 -31.45
CA TYR A 157 -12.51 0.38 -32.13
C TYR A 157 -12.24 -0.64 -33.24
N ASN A 158 -12.53 -0.23 -34.47
CA ASN A 158 -12.40 -1.03 -35.68
C ASN A 158 -11.14 -0.64 -36.46
N ASN A 159 -10.67 -1.55 -37.30
CA ASN A 159 -9.52 -1.36 -38.17
C ASN A 159 -8.19 -1.03 -37.47
N LEU A 160 -8.08 -1.34 -36.18
CA LEU A 160 -6.85 -1.20 -35.38
C LEU A 160 -6.30 -2.55 -34.94
N SER A 161 -5.00 -2.59 -34.64
CA SER A 161 -4.37 -3.77 -34.06
C SER A 161 -4.89 -4.02 -32.64
N ILE A 162 -4.99 -5.30 -32.29
CA ILE A 162 -5.37 -5.75 -30.95
C ILE A 162 -4.11 -6.17 -30.21
N GLY A 163 -3.93 -5.69 -28.97
CA GLY A 163 -2.80 -6.10 -28.13
C GLY A 163 -2.10 -4.96 -27.39
N TYR A 164 -0.82 -5.18 -27.06
CA TYR A 164 -0.01 -4.25 -26.27
C TYR A 164 0.13 -2.89 -26.96
N PHE A 165 -0.02 -1.80 -26.20
CA PHE A 165 0.00 -0.43 -26.70
C PHE A 165 -1.05 -0.13 -27.80
N ALA A 166 -2.08 -0.97 -27.89
CA ALA A 166 -3.13 -0.90 -28.90
C ALA A 166 -4.51 -1.13 -28.26
N VAL A 167 -5.46 -1.61 -29.05
CA VAL A 167 -6.84 -1.83 -28.59
C VAL A 167 -6.95 -3.13 -27.79
N MET A 168 -7.65 -3.08 -26.66
CA MET A 168 -7.94 -4.26 -25.86
C MET A 168 -8.90 -5.21 -26.60
N SER A 169 -8.58 -6.50 -26.60
CA SER A 169 -9.45 -7.52 -27.19
C SER A 169 -10.78 -7.67 -26.43
N ILE A 170 -11.84 -8.06 -27.14
CA ILE A 170 -13.12 -8.40 -26.51
C ILE A 170 -12.98 -9.56 -25.53
N GLU A 171 -12.06 -10.51 -25.77
CA GLU A 171 -11.80 -11.61 -24.84
C GLU A 171 -11.29 -11.10 -23.48
N ASN A 172 -10.33 -10.17 -23.49
CA ASN A 172 -9.81 -9.58 -22.26
C ASN A 172 -10.87 -8.70 -21.58
N MET A 173 -11.64 -7.94 -22.36
CA MET A 173 -12.77 -7.17 -21.81
C MET A 173 -13.82 -8.07 -21.15
N LYS A 174 -14.13 -9.26 -21.72
CA LYS A 174 -15.03 -10.23 -21.06
C LYS A 174 -14.49 -10.71 -19.71
N LYS A 175 -13.16 -10.94 -19.59
CA LYS A 175 -12.51 -11.34 -18.33
C LYS A 175 -12.60 -10.21 -17.29
N ILE A 176 -12.29 -8.98 -17.70
CA ILE A 176 -12.37 -7.79 -16.83
C ILE A 176 -13.81 -7.56 -16.38
N ASN A 177 -14.77 -7.50 -17.30
CA ASN A 177 -16.17 -7.31 -16.99
C ASN A 177 -16.67 -8.41 -16.03
N LYS A 178 -16.41 -9.70 -16.31
CA LYS A 178 -16.83 -10.77 -15.41
C LYS A 178 -16.30 -10.57 -13.97
N ALA A 179 -15.02 -10.25 -13.82
CA ALA A 179 -14.43 -9.99 -12.51
C ALA A 179 -15.05 -8.76 -11.84
N TYR A 180 -15.18 -7.66 -12.59
CA TYR A 180 -15.78 -6.42 -12.13
C TYR A 180 -17.22 -6.61 -11.64
N GLN A 181 -18.07 -7.31 -12.40
CA GLN A 181 -19.46 -7.60 -12.02
C GLN A 181 -19.55 -8.45 -10.74
N ILE A 182 -18.66 -9.45 -10.58
CA ILE A 182 -18.58 -10.26 -9.36
C ILE A 182 -18.21 -9.38 -8.16
N LEU A 183 -17.16 -8.57 -8.31
CA LEU A 183 -16.70 -7.69 -7.24
C LEU A 183 -17.75 -6.66 -6.84
N GLN A 184 -18.38 -6.00 -7.81
CA GLN A 184 -19.46 -5.04 -7.57
C GLN A 184 -20.63 -5.69 -6.82
N THR A 185 -21.09 -6.85 -7.27
CA THR A 185 -22.21 -7.56 -6.63
C THR A 185 -21.85 -7.99 -5.20
N ALA A 186 -20.61 -8.46 -4.98
CA ALA A 186 -20.13 -8.85 -3.66
C ALA A 186 -19.97 -7.65 -2.72
N LEU A 187 -19.48 -6.51 -3.23
CA LEU A 187 -19.35 -5.27 -2.45
C LEU A 187 -20.71 -4.68 -2.08
N GLU A 188 -21.67 -4.71 -3.00
CA GLU A 188 -23.05 -4.25 -2.75
C GLU A 188 -23.75 -5.10 -1.69
N LYS A 189 -23.56 -6.43 -1.74
CA LYS A 189 -24.05 -7.36 -0.70
C LYS A 189 -23.31 -7.19 0.64
N GLY A 190 -22.07 -6.74 0.60
CA GLY A 190 -21.15 -6.67 1.72
C GLY A 190 -20.27 -7.93 1.82
N LEU A 191 -18.96 -7.72 1.99
CA LEU A 191 -18.02 -8.82 2.18
C LEU A 191 -18.22 -9.47 3.56
N PRO A 192 -18.13 -10.80 3.68
CA PRO A 192 -18.25 -11.46 4.97
C PRO A 192 -16.95 -11.36 5.79
N ALA A 193 -17.02 -11.69 7.07
CA ALA A 193 -15.82 -11.80 7.91
C ALA A 193 -14.86 -12.87 7.36
N LEU A 194 -13.55 -12.73 7.62
CA LEU A 194 -12.51 -13.58 7.02
C LEU A 194 -12.65 -15.07 7.36
N LYS A 195 -13.27 -15.42 8.49
CA LYS A 195 -13.55 -16.82 8.86
C LYS A 195 -14.62 -17.49 7.99
N GLU A 196 -15.46 -16.70 7.33
CA GLU A 196 -16.58 -17.20 6.52
C GLU A 196 -16.14 -17.40 5.07
N ASN A 197 -15.81 -18.64 4.72
CA ASN A 197 -15.20 -18.99 3.42
C ASN A 197 -16.14 -19.73 2.45
N ASN A 198 -17.38 -20.00 2.84
CA ASN A 198 -18.34 -20.79 2.05
C ASN A 198 -19.51 -19.95 1.49
N GLY A 199 -19.47 -18.62 1.66
CA GLY A 199 -20.50 -17.73 1.16
C GLY A 199 -20.52 -17.68 -0.37
N THR A 200 -21.73 -17.61 -0.95
CA THR A 200 -21.92 -17.49 -2.40
C THR A 200 -22.72 -16.25 -2.77
N VAL A 201 -22.56 -15.81 -4.01
CA VAL A 201 -23.29 -14.71 -4.62
C VAL A 201 -23.66 -15.07 -6.05
N ASN A 202 -24.92 -14.81 -6.41
CA ASN A 202 -25.39 -14.98 -7.79
C ASN A 202 -25.14 -13.69 -8.54
N VAL A 203 -24.51 -13.78 -9.71
CA VAL A 203 -24.10 -12.62 -10.50
C VAL A 203 -24.68 -12.76 -11.90
N THR A 204 -25.37 -11.72 -12.35
CA THR A 204 -25.94 -11.65 -13.70
C THR A 204 -25.41 -10.38 -14.37
N TYR A 205 -24.95 -10.51 -15.61
CA TYR A 205 -24.50 -9.39 -16.42
C TYR A 205 -24.79 -9.67 -17.89
N THR A 206 -24.86 -8.62 -18.70
CA THR A 206 -25.23 -8.72 -20.10
C THR A 206 -24.28 -7.92 -20.99
N TYR A 207 -24.12 -8.36 -22.22
CA TYR A 207 -23.43 -7.63 -23.27
C TYR A 207 -24.12 -7.90 -24.61
N THR A 208 -24.03 -6.96 -25.54
CA THR A 208 -24.70 -7.05 -26.86
C THR A 208 -23.69 -6.89 -27.98
N CYS A 209 -23.91 -7.57 -29.10
CA CYS A 209 -23.09 -7.46 -30.30
C CYS A 209 -23.91 -6.94 -31.47
N SER A 210 -23.37 -5.97 -32.20
CA SER A 210 -23.93 -5.45 -33.45
C SER A 210 -22.83 -5.16 -34.48
N GLY A 211 -23.25 -4.93 -35.72
CA GLY A 211 -22.35 -4.65 -36.84
C GLY A 211 -21.98 -5.87 -37.69
N LYS A 212 -21.79 -5.65 -38.99
CA LYS A 212 -21.54 -6.72 -39.96
C LYS A 212 -20.21 -7.41 -39.65
N GLY A 213 -20.24 -8.74 -39.52
CA GLY A 213 -19.06 -9.56 -39.24
C GLY A 213 -18.64 -9.61 -37.77
N ASN A 214 -19.46 -9.11 -36.84
CA ASN A 214 -19.20 -9.25 -35.40
C ASN A 214 -19.54 -10.68 -34.93
N ASP A 215 -18.53 -11.44 -34.52
CA ASP A 215 -18.65 -12.83 -34.08
C ASP A 215 -18.53 -13.01 -32.56
N ASN A 216 -18.42 -11.91 -31.79
CA ASN A 216 -18.22 -11.94 -30.34
C ASN A 216 -19.39 -12.53 -29.54
N CYS A 217 -20.58 -12.59 -30.15
CA CYS A 217 -21.79 -13.22 -29.62
C CYS A 217 -22.24 -14.43 -30.45
N SER A 218 -21.37 -14.98 -31.31
CA SER A 218 -21.69 -16.16 -32.10
C SER A 218 -21.79 -17.41 -31.21
N PRO A 219 -22.59 -18.43 -31.58
CA PRO A 219 -22.70 -19.67 -30.82
C PRO A 219 -21.36 -20.36 -30.55
N LYS A 220 -20.42 -20.28 -31.52
CA LYS A 220 -19.06 -20.82 -31.37
C LYS A 220 -18.26 -20.19 -30.23
N VAL A 221 -18.60 -18.96 -29.84
CA VAL A 221 -17.92 -18.17 -28.81
C VAL A 221 -18.69 -18.22 -27.48
N THR A 222 -20.01 -18.37 -27.52
CA THR A 222 -20.86 -18.34 -26.32
C THR A 222 -21.12 -19.73 -25.72
N GLY A 223 -20.88 -20.82 -26.46
CA GLY A 223 -21.20 -22.18 -26.04
C GLY A 223 -22.62 -22.56 -26.42
#